data_AF-A0A7X5V1I0-F1
#
_entry.id   AF-A0A7X5V1I0-F1
#
_cell.length_a   1.000
_cell.length_b   1.000
_cell.length_c   1.000
_cell.angle_alpha   90.00
_cell.angle_beta   90.00
_cell.angle_gamma   90.00
#
_symmetry.space_group_name_H-M   'P 1'
#
loop_
_entity.id
_entity.type
_entity.pdbx_description
1 polymer ?
#
loop_
_entity_poly.entity_id
_entity_poly.type
_entity_poly.pdbx_seq_one_letter_code
_entity_poly.pdbx_strand_id
1 'polypeptide(L)'
;MSPLPHSTKAFLYQSGLDRIRDGFRAATASLEQSRNASNEAHARYVDSGEDDSEYDEDGCLIHSTAHALRSAGEEADYALLAVREAFIMASFHYWERWARTATGLTAPGDRFDKVRTACAQLYPVSDALGTLNCLNNLLKHGSAHSARKLAGIRVDHFRMRPSCFLHDRREHWALGIGDRHVEEAFEIVRASGPQYADSGPVADK
;
A
#
# COMPACT_ATOMS: atom_id res chain seq x y z
N MET A 1 -9.67 -1.83 -34.85
CA MET A 1 -10.58 -2.19 -33.73
C MET A 1 -11.44 -0.98 -33.43
N SER A 2 -12.76 -1.12 -33.45
CA SER A 2 -13.67 -0.03 -33.06
C SER A 2 -13.41 0.37 -31.60
N PRO A 3 -13.49 1.66 -31.25
CA PRO A 3 -13.32 2.11 -29.87
C PRO A 3 -14.37 1.44 -28.98
N LEU A 4 -13.92 0.87 -27.86
CA LEU A 4 -14.83 0.27 -26.88
C LEU A 4 -15.79 1.33 -26.32
N PRO A 5 -17.06 0.96 -26.06
CA PRO A 5 -18.00 1.84 -25.37
C PRO A 5 -17.45 2.32 -24.02
N HIS A 6 -17.82 3.54 -23.62
CA HIS A 6 -17.37 4.12 -22.34
C HIS A 6 -17.74 3.23 -21.14
N SER A 7 -18.96 2.68 -21.14
CA SER A 7 -19.43 1.73 -20.12
C SER A 7 -18.55 0.47 -20.04
N THR A 8 -18.08 -0.05 -21.17
CA THR A 8 -17.16 -1.20 -21.20
C THR A 8 -15.80 -0.84 -20.61
N LYS A 9 -15.25 0.35 -20.92
CA LYS A 9 -13.99 0.83 -20.32
C LYS A 9 -14.12 1.02 -18.81
N ALA A 10 -15.23 1.62 -18.36
CA ALA A 10 -15.58 1.75 -16.94
C ALA A 10 -15.63 0.39 -16.25
N PHE A 11 -16.37 -0.56 -16.81
CA PHE A 11 -16.46 -1.91 -16.27
C PHE A 11 -15.10 -2.60 -16.14
N LEU A 12 -14.29 -2.58 -17.20
CA LEU A 12 -12.97 -3.22 -17.19
C LEU A 12 -12.02 -2.59 -16.17
N TYR A 13 -12.04 -1.26 -16.06
CA TYR A 13 -11.21 -0.52 -15.10
C TYR A 13 -11.64 -0.80 -13.65
N GLN A 14 -12.93 -0.62 -13.36
CA GLN A 14 -13.47 -0.75 -12.02
C GLN A 14 -13.36 -2.20 -11.52
N SER A 15 -13.77 -3.18 -12.34
CA SER A 15 -13.70 -4.58 -11.95
C SER A 15 -12.28 -5.14 -11.91
N GLY A 16 -11.34 -4.55 -12.65
CA GLY A 16 -9.93 -4.88 -12.52
C GLY A 16 -9.35 -4.40 -11.19
N LEU A 17 -9.71 -3.17 -10.78
CA LEU A 17 -9.35 -2.63 -9.48
C LEU A 17 -9.97 -3.42 -8.32
N ASP A 18 -11.25 -3.81 -8.44
CA ASP A 18 -11.96 -4.65 -7.46
C ASP A 18 -11.21 -5.95 -7.20
N ARG A 19 -10.75 -6.64 -8.25
CA ARG A 19 -9.98 -7.88 -8.12
C ARG A 19 -8.66 -7.71 -7.39
N ILE A 20 -7.96 -6.59 -7.61
CA ILE A 20 -6.72 -6.29 -6.90
C ILE A 20 -7.01 -6.01 -5.42
N ARG A 21 -8.09 -5.28 -5.12
CA ARG A 21 -8.56 -5.01 -3.75
C ARG A 21 -8.97 -6.29 -3.01
N ASP A 22 -9.67 -7.19 -3.67
CA ASP A 22 -10.05 -8.48 -3.08
C ASP A 22 -8.80 -9.33 -2.79
N GLY A 23 -7.82 -9.31 -3.69
CA GLY A 23 -6.50 -9.93 -3.47
C GLY A 23 -5.77 -9.37 -2.25
N PHE A 24 -5.81 -8.04 -2.05
CA PHE A 24 -5.28 -7.40 -0.85
C PHE A 24 -5.95 -7.92 0.42
N ARG A 25 -7.28 -7.89 0.47
CA ARG A 25 -8.06 -8.33 1.65
C ARG A 25 -7.83 -9.79 1.98
N ALA A 26 -7.75 -10.65 0.97
CA ALA A 26 -7.45 -12.06 1.17
C ALA A 26 -6.03 -12.28 1.73
N ALA A 27 -5.05 -11.54 1.22
CA ALA A 27 -3.67 -11.62 1.68
C ALA A 27 -3.52 -11.13 3.14
N THR A 28 -4.15 -10.01 3.50
CA THR A 28 -4.09 -9.50 4.87
C THR A 28 -4.84 -10.38 5.85
N ALA A 29 -6.04 -10.88 5.51
CA ALA A 29 -6.81 -11.75 6.39
C ALA A 29 -6.01 -12.99 6.84
N SER A 30 -5.27 -13.62 5.92
CA SER A 30 -4.41 -14.78 6.23
C SER A 30 -3.28 -14.41 7.19
N LEU A 31 -2.59 -13.29 6.94
CA LEU A 31 -1.48 -12.84 7.78
C LEU A 31 -1.95 -12.34 9.15
N GLU A 32 -3.08 -11.66 9.24
CA GLU A 32 -3.69 -11.24 10.50
C GLU A 32 -4.12 -12.44 11.34
N GLN A 33 -4.67 -13.49 10.71
CA GLN A 33 -4.97 -14.74 11.39
C GLN A 33 -3.71 -15.38 11.97
N SER A 34 -2.63 -15.46 11.18
CA SER A 34 -1.33 -15.98 11.63
C SER A 34 -0.78 -15.18 12.80
N ARG A 35 -0.78 -13.85 12.71
CA ARG A 35 -0.34 -12.94 13.76
C ARG A 35 -1.13 -13.13 15.06
N ASN A 36 -2.46 -13.16 14.96
CA ASN A 36 -3.33 -13.30 16.13
C ASN A 36 -3.13 -14.67 16.80
N ALA A 37 -3.02 -15.75 16.01
CA ALA A 37 -2.74 -17.08 16.54
C ALA A 37 -1.40 -17.15 17.29
N SER A 38 -0.33 -16.57 16.74
CA SER A 38 0.98 -16.51 17.41
C SER A 38 0.93 -15.67 18.70
N ASN A 39 0.26 -14.52 18.67
CA ASN A 39 0.13 -13.66 19.86
C ASN A 39 -0.68 -14.34 20.98
N GLU A 40 -1.77 -15.01 20.63
CA GLU A 40 -2.57 -15.78 21.59
C GLU A 40 -1.79 -16.97 22.16
N ALA A 41 -1.06 -17.71 21.32
CA ALA A 41 -0.23 -18.81 21.76
C ALA A 41 0.89 -18.33 22.70
N HIS A 42 1.53 -17.20 22.36
CA HIS A 42 2.55 -16.57 23.21
C HIS A 42 1.95 -16.16 24.56
N ALA A 43 0.79 -15.51 24.58
CA ALA A 43 0.13 -15.12 25.82
C ALA A 43 -0.21 -16.34 26.71
N ARG A 44 -0.76 -17.41 26.12
CA ARG A 44 -1.05 -18.65 26.85
C ARG A 44 0.20 -19.32 27.41
N TYR A 45 1.31 -19.29 26.67
CA TYR A 45 2.59 -19.83 27.13
C TYR A 45 3.15 -19.01 28.30
N VAL A 46 3.12 -17.68 28.21
CA VAL A 46 3.56 -16.82 29.32
C VAL A 46 2.69 -17.02 30.57
N ASP A 47 1.38 -17.15 30.39
CA ASP A 47 0.44 -17.36 31.50
C ASP A 47 0.56 -18.74 32.16
N SER A 48 1.09 -19.75 31.46
CA SER A 48 1.32 -21.07 32.06
C SER A 48 2.45 -21.07 33.08
N GLY A 49 3.36 -20.09 33.00
CA GLY A 49 4.58 -20.03 33.81
C GLY A 49 5.61 -21.10 33.45
N GLU A 50 5.42 -21.83 32.34
CA GLU A 50 6.43 -22.72 31.79
C GLU A 50 7.62 -21.90 31.27
N ASP A 51 8.83 -22.41 31.49
CA ASP A 51 10.06 -21.88 30.92
C ASP A 51 10.90 -23.04 30.40
N ASP A 52 10.98 -23.13 29.07
CA ASP A 52 11.78 -24.11 28.34
C ASP A 52 13.04 -23.49 27.73
N SER A 53 13.48 -22.35 28.26
CA SER A 53 14.64 -21.64 27.71
C SER A 53 15.91 -22.47 27.87
N GLU A 54 16.57 -22.77 26.76
CA GLU A 54 17.87 -23.44 26.73
C GLU A 54 18.94 -22.46 26.24
N TYR A 55 20.09 -22.51 26.91
CA TYR A 55 21.26 -21.67 26.60
C TYR A 55 22.46 -22.55 26.28
N ASP A 56 23.30 -22.10 25.34
CA ASP A 56 24.58 -22.74 25.07
C ASP A 56 25.65 -22.38 26.13
N GLU A 57 26.88 -22.88 25.93
CA GLU A 57 28.01 -22.68 26.84
C GLU A 57 28.44 -21.21 26.98
N ASP A 58 28.11 -20.37 26.01
CA ASP A 58 28.40 -18.93 26.01
C ASP A 58 27.23 -18.09 26.57
N GLY A 59 26.13 -18.74 26.96
CA GLY A 59 24.92 -18.09 27.48
C GLY A 59 24.02 -17.50 26.38
N CYS A 60 24.17 -17.94 25.13
CA CYS A 60 23.26 -17.56 24.05
C CYS A 60 22.01 -18.43 24.08
N LEU A 61 20.84 -17.81 23.89
CA LEU A 61 19.57 -18.52 23.82
C LEU A 61 19.51 -19.35 22.53
N ILE A 62 19.38 -20.68 22.66
CA ILE A 62 19.31 -21.62 21.53
C ILE A 62 17.91 -22.19 21.33
N HIS A 63 17.09 -22.25 22.38
CA HIS A 63 15.69 -22.66 22.31
C HIS A 63 14.87 -21.87 23.33
N SER A 64 13.66 -21.48 22.92
CA SER A 64 12.63 -20.91 23.81
C SER A 64 11.32 -20.83 23.04
N THR A 65 10.29 -21.49 23.55
CA THR A 65 8.95 -21.44 22.97
C THR A 65 8.39 -20.01 23.03
N ALA A 66 8.59 -19.29 24.14
CA ALA A 66 8.19 -17.88 24.24
C ALA A 66 8.84 -17.03 23.15
N HIS A 67 10.16 -17.17 22.95
CA HIS A 67 10.86 -16.41 21.91
C HIS A 67 10.37 -16.76 20.51
N ALA A 68 10.21 -18.05 20.21
CA ALA A 68 9.73 -18.51 18.90
C ALA A 68 8.34 -17.97 18.57
N LEU A 69 7.40 -18.03 19.52
CA LEU A 69 6.03 -17.54 19.33
C LEU A 69 5.98 -16.01 19.16
N ARG A 70 6.78 -15.27 19.93
CA ARG A 70 6.91 -13.81 19.77
C ARG A 70 7.49 -13.45 18.40
N SER A 71 8.58 -14.11 18.00
CA SER A 71 9.21 -13.90 16.70
C SER A 71 8.26 -14.21 15.55
N ALA A 72 7.45 -15.26 15.64
CA ALA A 72 6.43 -15.56 14.64
C ALA A 72 5.37 -14.45 14.51
N GLY A 73 4.97 -13.82 15.63
CA GLY A 73 4.09 -12.65 15.62
C GLY A 73 4.74 -11.43 14.96
N GLU A 74 6.02 -11.17 15.25
CA GLU A 74 6.80 -10.08 14.65
C GLU A 74 7.00 -10.29 13.14
N GLU A 75 7.31 -11.51 12.71
CA GLU A 75 7.41 -11.89 11.28
C GLU A 75 6.10 -11.62 10.54
N ALA A 76 4.96 -11.97 11.14
CA ALA A 76 3.65 -11.68 10.56
C ALA A 76 3.40 -10.16 10.45
N ASP A 77 3.84 -9.36 11.42
CA ASP A 77 3.76 -7.91 11.38
C ASP A 77 4.63 -7.31 10.25
N TYR A 78 5.85 -7.82 10.05
CA TYR A 78 6.70 -7.41 8.92
C TYR A 78 6.08 -7.79 7.57
N ALA A 79 5.52 -9.00 7.45
CA ALA A 79 4.84 -9.46 6.25
C ALA A 79 3.60 -8.60 5.94
N LEU A 80 2.81 -8.25 6.96
CA LEU A 80 1.64 -7.36 6.80
C LEU A 80 2.04 -6.00 6.27
N LEU A 81 3.09 -5.39 6.81
CA LEU A 81 3.57 -4.09 6.31
C LEU A 81 4.01 -4.19 4.84
N ALA A 82 4.80 -5.20 4.50
CA ALA A 82 5.28 -5.41 3.12
C ALA A 82 4.12 -5.62 2.14
N VAL A 83 3.11 -6.40 2.51
CA VAL A 83 1.90 -6.61 1.70
C VAL A 83 1.15 -5.30 1.49
N ARG A 84 0.93 -4.52 2.56
CA ARG A 84 0.24 -3.23 2.47
C ARG A 84 0.95 -2.25 1.53
N GLU A 85 2.27 -2.15 1.66
CA GLU A 85 3.10 -1.31 0.77
C GLU A 85 3.03 -1.79 -0.69
N ALA A 86 3.11 -3.10 -0.91
CA ALA A 86 3.00 -3.68 -2.24
C ALA A 86 1.65 -3.37 -2.91
N PHE A 87 0.54 -3.47 -2.20
CA PHE A 87 -0.78 -3.19 -2.76
C PHE A 87 -1.05 -1.69 -2.99
N ILE A 88 -0.45 -0.80 -2.21
CA ILE A 88 -0.45 0.65 -2.51
C ILE A 88 0.29 0.94 -3.82
N MET A 89 1.46 0.33 -4.02
CA MET A 89 2.18 0.47 -5.29
C MET A 89 1.40 -0.16 -6.45
N ALA A 90 0.82 -1.33 -6.26
CA ALA A 90 0.07 -2.05 -7.28
C ALA A 90 -1.16 -1.26 -7.74
N SER A 91 -1.93 -0.66 -6.83
CA SER A 91 -3.09 0.16 -7.18
C SER A 91 -2.67 1.41 -7.97
N PHE A 92 -1.60 2.10 -7.56
CA PHE A 92 -1.07 3.23 -8.31
C PHE A 92 -0.59 2.83 -9.72
N HIS A 93 0.13 1.71 -9.85
CA HIS A 93 0.58 1.21 -11.13
C HIS A 93 -0.57 0.76 -12.03
N TYR A 94 -1.66 0.25 -11.45
CA TYR A 94 -2.87 -0.07 -12.19
C TYR A 94 -3.45 1.18 -12.87
N TRP A 95 -3.59 2.28 -12.11
CA TRP A 95 -3.96 3.58 -12.67
C TRP A 95 -2.99 4.02 -13.76
N GLU A 96 -1.68 4.04 -13.47
CA GLU A 96 -0.67 4.56 -14.37
C GLU A 96 -0.69 3.83 -15.71
N ARG A 97 -0.76 2.50 -15.69
CA ARG A 97 -0.83 1.68 -16.90
C ARG A 97 -2.05 2.02 -17.73
N TRP A 98 -3.21 2.15 -17.09
CA TRP A 98 -4.45 2.53 -17.78
C TRP A 98 -4.37 3.92 -18.39
N ALA A 99 -3.91 4.91 -17.60
CA ALA A 99 -3.76 6.29 -18.04
C ALA A 99 -2.80 6.40 -19.24
N ARG A 100 -1.67 5.68 -19.21
CA ARG A 100 -0.72 5.64 -20.33
C ARG A 100 -1.32 5.02 -21.59
N THR A 101 -2.08 3.92 -21.46
CA THR A 101 -2.78 3.33 -22.59
C THR A 101 -3.84 4.27 -23.17
N ALA A 102 -4.60 4.97 -22.32
CA ALA A 102 -5.65 5.89 -22.75
C ALA A 102 -5.10 7.16 -23.42
N THR A 103 -3.97 7.68 -22.95
CA THR A 103 -3.35 8.93 -23.41
C THR A 103 -2.29 8.74 -24.49
N GLY A 104 -1.78 7.52 -24.66
CA GLY A 104 -0.65 7.22 -25.55
C GLY A 104 0.72 7.67 -25.02
N LEU A 105 0.79 8.18 -23.78
CA LEU A 105 2.03 8.70 -23.17
C LEU A 105 2.88 7.59 -22.55
N THR A 106 3.64 6.88 -23.38
CA THR A 106 4.46 5.71 -22.98
C THR A 106 5.96 5.98 -23.00
N ALA A 107 6.41 7.19 -23.34
CA ALA A 107 7.83 7.49 -23.43
C ALA A 107 8.47 7.61 -22.03
N PRO A 108 9.78 7.30 -21.88
CA PRO A 108 10.49 7.45 -20.59
C PRO A 108 10.44 8.86 -19.98
N GLY A 109 10.25 9.89 -20.82
CA GLY A 109 10.08 11.29 -20.38
C GLY A 109 8.67 11.66 -19.92
N ASP A 110 7.67 10.78 -20.11
CA ASP A 110 6.29 11.03 -19.73
C ASP A 110 6.09 10.79 -18.23
N ARG A 111 6.52 11.78 -17.44
CA ARG A 111 6.41 11.80 -15.99
C ARG A 111 4.96 11.92 -15.51
N PHE A 112 4.75 11.59 -14.24
CA PHE A 112 3.45 11.59 -13.56
C PHE A 112 2.57 12.79 -13.91
N ASP A 113 3.07 14.04 -13.75
CA ASP A 113 2.24 15.23 -13.97
C ASP A 113 1.74 15.35 -15.42
N LYS A 114 2.54 14.93 -16.40
CA LYS A 114 2.16 14.95 -17.81
C LYS A 114 1.07 13.91 -18.09
N VAL A 115 1.25 12.69 -17.59
CA VAL A 115 0.26 11.59 -17.72
C VAL A 115 -1.03 11.94 -17.00
N ARG A 116 -0.96 12.49 -15.79
CA ARG A 116 -2.11 12.93 -15.00
C ARG A 116 -2.91 14.00 -15.74
N THR A 117 -2.24 15.05 -16.23
CA THR A 117 -2.90 16.15 -16.95
C THR A 117 -3.58 15.68 -18.23
N ALA A 118 -2.94 14.79 -18.99
CA ALA A 118 -3.54 14.22 -20.19
C ALA A 118 -4.72 13.29 -19.85
N CYS A 119 -4.62 12.50 -18.78
CA CYS A 119 -5.68 11.60 -18.33
C CYS A 119 -6.92 12.38 -17.86
N ALA A 120 -6.72 13.53 -17.19
CA ALA A 120 -7.79 14.42 -16.74
C ALA A 120 -8.64 15.02 -17.89
N GLN A 121 -8.14 14.99 -19.13
CA GLN A 121 -8.93 15.39 -20.31
C GLN A 121 -9.89 14.27 -20.77
N LEU A 122 -9.71 13.04 -20.28
CA LEU A 122 -10.47 11.86 -20.70
C LEU A 122 -11.38 11.36 -19.59
N TYR A 123 -10.94 11.43 -18.34
CA TYR A 123 -11.63 10.87 -17.18
C TYR A 123 -11.46 11.77 -15.95
N PRO A 124 -12.34 11.65 -14.94
CA PRO A 124 -12.11 12.24 -13.63
C PRO A 124 -10.77 11.78 -13.04
N VAL A 125 -10.07 12.70 -12.37
CA VAL A 125 -8.83 12.43 -11.65
C VAL A 125 -8.92 13.04 -10.27
N SER A 126 -8.70 12.22 -9.24
CA SER A 126 -8.70 12.69 -7.85
C SER A 126 -7.52 13.62 -7.57
N ASP A 127 -7.76 14.73 -6.88
CA ASP A 127 -6.71 15.64 -6.41
C ASP A 127 -5.70 14.92 -5.48
N ALA A 128 -6.18 13.91 -4.73
CA ALA A 128 -5.35 13.12 -3.83
C ALA A 128 -4.36 12.19 -4.56
N LEU A 129 -4.48 12.02 -5.88
CA LEU A 129 -3.58 11.18 -6.67
C LEU A 129 -2.13 11.69 -6.63
N GLY A 130 -1.93 13.00 -6.47
CA GLY A 130 -0.59 13.58 -6.28
C GLY A 130 0.08 13.11 -4.99
N THR A 131 -0.69 13.02 -3.90
CA THR A 131 -0.24 12.48 -2.61
C THR A 131 0.06 10.99 -2.71
N LEU A 132 -0.80 10.22 -3.39
CA LEU A 132 -0.56 8.79 -3.64
C LEU A 132 0.71 8.54 -4.47
N ASN A 133 0.98 9.36 -5.49
CA ASN A 133 2.24 9.30 -6.24
C ASN A 133 3.45 9.59 -5.33
N CYS A 134 3.34 10.53 -4.40
CA CYS A 134 4.41 10.82 -3.44
C CYS A 134 4.71 9.61 -2.55
N LEU A 135 3.67 8.94 -2.04
CA LEU A 135 3.80 7.71 -1.27
C LEU A 135 4.43 6.59 -2.10
N ASN A 136 3.92 6.33 -3.30
CA ASN A 136 4.48 5.34 -4.23
C ASN A 136 5.98 5.58 -4.51
N ASN A 137 6.39 6.83 -4.70
CA ASN A 137 7.82 7.16 -4.89
C ASN A 137 8.65 6.96 -3.63
N LEU A 138 8.08 7.20 -2.44
CA LEU A 138 8.73 6.89 -1.17
C LEU A 138 8.93 5.38 -1.02
N LEU A 139 7.89 4.58 -1.28
CA LEU A 139 7.94 3.11 -1.19
C LEU A 139 8.97 2.51 -2.16
N LYS A 140 9.10 3.06 -3.37
CA LYS A 140 10.06 2.58 -4.38
C LYS A 140 11.51 2.92 -4.10
N HIS A 141 11.77 4.12 -3.59
CA HIS A 141 13.12 4.68 -3.57
C HIS A 141 13.66 4.93 -2.16
N GLY A 142 12.81 4.88 -1.14
CA GLY A 142 13.21 5.11 0.25
C GLY A 142 13.94 6.45 0.43
N SER A 143 13.58 7.50 -0.31
CA SER A 143 14.34 8.75 -0.28
C SER A 143 13.84 9.69 0.82
N ALA A 144 14.77 10.29 1.57
CA ALA A 144 14.47 11.27 2.61
C ALA A 144 13.69 12.47 2.07
N HIS A 145 13.96 12.88 0.83
CA HIS A 145 13.20 13.94 0.14
C HIS A 145 11.71 13.58 0.01
N SER A 146 11.39 12.39 -0.51
CA SER A 146 10.00 11.92 -0.62
C SER A 146 9.36 11.74 0.75
N ALA A 147 10.13 11.27 1.74
CA ALA A 147 9.65 11.08 3.11
C ALA A 147 9.23 12.41 3.74
N ARG A 148 10.08 13.45 3.66
CA ARG A 148 9.77 14.80 4.13
C ARG A 148 8.59 15.42 3.41
N LYS A 149 8.53 15.27 2.09
CA LYS A 149 7.41 15.77 1.28
C LYS A 149 6.09 15.14 1.72
N LEU A 150 6.06 13.82 1.89
CA LEU A 150 4.86 13.12 2.35
C LEU A 150 4.51 13.49 3.80
N ALA A 151 5.49 13.57 4.71
CA ALA A 151 5.26 13.93 6.11
C ALA A 151 4.69 15.34 6.30
N GLY A 152 4.89 16.25 5.33
CA GLY A 152 4.26 17.57 5.32
C GLY A 152 2.77 17.55 4.98
N ILE A 153 2.25 16.45 4.41
CA ILE A 153 0.87 16.34 3.89
C ILE A 153 0.09 15.26 4.64
N ARG A 154 0.75 14.15 4.96
CA ARG A 154 0.17 12.91 5.53
C ARG A 154 0.98 12.41 6.69
N VAL A 155 0.87 13.10 7.83
CA VAL A 155 1.55 12.70 9.08
C VAL A 155 1.08 11.33 9.55
N ASP A 156 -0.19 10.98 9.29
CA ASP A 156 -0.84 9.72 9.64
C ASP A 156 -0.20 8.48 8.99
N HIS A 157 0.61 8.67 7.94
CA HIS A 157 1.36 7.58 7.28
C HIS A 157 2.63 7.17 8.04
N PHE A 158 3.04 7.93 9.05
CA PHE A 158 4.30 7.70 9.76
C PHE A 158 4.05 7.28 11.21
N ARG A 159 4.66 6.16 11.61
CA ARG A 159 4.86 5.81 13.03
C ARG A 159 5.98 6.66 13.63
N MET A 160 7.03 6.88 12.86
CA MET A 160 8.13 7.79 13.19
C MET A 160 8.38 8.72 12.00
N ARG A 161 8.26 10.02 12.24
CA ARG A 161 8.49 11.04 11.21
C ARG A 161 9.98 11.10 10.83
N PRO A 162 10.28 11.55 9.60
CA PRO A 162 11.66 11.84 9.18
C PRO A 162 12.34 12.77 10.18
N SER A 163 13.38 12.27 10.83
CA SER A 163 14.18 12.99 11.81
C SER A 163 15.62 12.52 11.77
N CYS A 164 16.56 13.42 12.06
CA CYS A 164 17.97 13.06 12.17
C CYS A 164 18.26 12.59 13.60
N PHE A 165 18.83 11.39 13.74
CA PHE A 165 19.43 11.02 15.02
C PHE A 165 20.81 11.67 15.16
N LEU A 166 21.17 12.05 16.39
CA LEU A 166 22.40 12.77 16.69
C LEU A 166 23.68 12.02 16.27
N HIS A 167 23.61 10.70 16.11
CA HIS A 167 24.78 9.84 15.98
C HIS A 167 25.25 9.58 14.55
N ASP A 168 24.38 9.59 13.53
CA ASP A 168 24.77 9.25 12.16
C ASP A 168 24.50 10.36 11.11
N ARG A 169 23.85 11.46 11.53
CA ARG A 169 23.40 12.56 10.65
C ARG A 169 22.54 12.11 9.46
N ARG A 170 22.00 10.89 9.47
CA ARG A 170 21.06 10.40 8.47
C ARG A 170 19.64 10.62 8.98
N GLU A 171 18.73 10.91 8.05
CA GLU A 171 17.31 10.96 8.37
C GLU A 171 16.77 9.52 8.46
N HIS A 172 16.06 9.24 9.54
CA HIS A 172 15.35 7.98 9.76
C HIS A 172 13.86 8.24 9.84
N TRP A 173 13.06 7.28 9.36
CA TRP A 173 11.61 7.29 9.48
C TRP A 173 11.10 5.86 9.59
N ALA A 174 9.88 5.70 10.11
CA ALA A 174 9.17 4.43 10.12
C ALA A 174 7.74 4.68 9.63
N LEU A 175 7.32 3.93 8.63
CA LEU A 175 5.97 4.01 8.11
C LEU A 175 4.99 3.29 9.05
N GLY A 176 3.79 3.85 9.15
CA GLY A 176 2.67 3.34 9.94
C GLY A 176 1.51 2.92 9.04
N ILE A 177 1.81 2.25 7.92
CA ILE A 177 0.79 1.85 6.95
C ILE A 177 -0.04 0.69 7.52
N GLY A 178 -1.29 0.99 7.87
CA GLY A 178 -2.36 0.00 8.07
C GLY A 178 -3.32 -0.11 6.88
N ASP A 179 -4.25 -1.07 6.97
CA ASP A 179 -5.23 -1.42 5.94
C ASP A 179 -6.03 -0.23 5.41
N ARG A 180 -6.41 0.70 6.30
CA ARG A 180 -7.12 1.93 5.93
C ARG A 180 -6.42 2.74 4.83
N HIS A 181 -5.08 2.77 4.81
CA HIS A 181 -4.33 3.55 3.83
C HIS A 181 -4.26 2.82 2.49
N VAL A 182 -4.25 1.49 2.50
CA VAL A 182 -4.33 0.68 1.28
C VAL A 182 -5.72 0.84 0.66
N GLU A 183 -6.76 0.77 1.49
CA GLU A 183 -8.14 0.99 1.06
C GLU A 183 -8.33 2.41 0.50
N GLU A 184 -7.77 3.43 1.14
CA GLU A 184 -7.74 4.78 0.63
C GLU A 184 -7.03 4.88 -0.74
N ALA A 185 -5.89 4.20 -0.92
CA ALA A 185 -5.21 4.16 -2.21
C ALA A 185 -6.10 3.57 -3.31
N PHE A 186 -6.86 2.51 -3.01
CA PHE A 186 -7.85 1.97 -3.94
C PHE A 186 -8.94 2.97 -4.27
N GLU A 187 -9.47 3.71 -3.29
CA GLU A 187 -10.51 4.73 -3.55
C GLU A 187 -9.98 5.92 -4.36
N ILE A 188 -8.75 6.37 -4.10
CA ILE A 188 -8.09 7.42 -4.91
C ILE A 188 -7.96 6.95 -6.37
N VAL A 189 -7.51 5.71 -6.59
CA VAL A 189 -7.36 5.13 -7.92
C VAL A 189 -8.73 4.96 -8.58
N ARG A 190 -9.73 4.46 -7.85
CA ARG A 190 -11.11 4.31 -8.32
C ARG A 190 -11.68 5.63 -8.85
N ALA A 191 -11.41 6.71 -8.12
CA ALA A 191 -11.82 8.08 -8.48
C ALA A 191 -10.97 8.69 -9.62
N SER A 192 -9.94 7.99 -10.10
CA SER A 192 -8.96 8.52 -11.07
C SER A 192 -8.96 7.81 -12.42
N GLY A 193 -10.11 7.42 -12.95
CA GLY A 193 -10.16 6.72 -14.24
C GLY A 193 -11.59 6.60 -14.77
N PRO A 194 -11.83 5.69 -15.73
CA PRO A 194 -13.16 5.43 -16.24
C PRO A 194 -14.17 5.15 -15.13
N GLN A 195 -15.28 5.88 -15.15
CA GLN A 195 -16.42 5.70 -14.25
C GLN A 195 -17.65 5.29 -15.05
N TYR A 196 -18.56 4.56 -14.41
CA TYR A 196 -19.91 4.48 -14.95
C TYR A 196 -20.45 5.90 -14.91
N ALA A 197 -20.80 6.45 -16.06
CA ALA A 197 -21.51 7.72 -16.06
C ALA A 197 -22.77 7.52 -15.20
N ASP A 198 -23.03 8.42 -14.25
CA ASP A 198 -24.42 8.62 -13.85
C ASP A 198 -25.18 8.85 -15.15
N SER A 199 -26.11 7.96 -15.43
CA SER A 199 -26.96 8.04 -16.61
C SER A 199 -27.91 9.22 -16.41
N GLY A 200 -27.39 10.44 -16.55
CA GLY A 200 -28.20 11.58 -16.92
C GLY A 200 -28.82 11.28 -18.29
N PRO A 201 -30.11 11.59 -18.50
CA PRO A 201 -30.83 11.14 -19.69
C PRO A 201 -30.11 11.61 -20.94
N VAL A 202 -29.83 10.66 -21.82
CA VAL A 202 -29.37 10.93 -23.18
C VAL A 202 -30.49 11.72 -23.85
N ALA A 203 -30.26 13.02 -24.07
CA ALA A 203 -31.10 13.79 -24.96
C ALA A 203 -30.79 13.31 -26.38
N ASP A 204 -31.71 12.53 -26.95
CA ASP A 204 -31.73 12.23 -28.37
C ASP A 204 -31.71 13.55 -29.18
N LYS A 205 -30.80 13.63 -30.14
CA LYS A 205 -30.88 14.55 -31.28
C LYS A 205 -30.58 13.78 -32.55
#